data_AF-A0A817SAX5-F1
#
_entry.id   AF-A0A817SAX5-F1
#
_cell.length_a   1.000
_cell.length_b   1.000
_cell.length_c   1.000
_cell.angle_alpha   90.00
_cell.angle_beta   90.00
_cell.angle_gamma   90.00
#
_symmetry.space_group_name_H-M   'P 1'
#
loop_
_entity.id
_entity.type
_entity.pdbx_description
1 polymer ?
#
loop_
_entity_poly.entity_id
_entity_poly.type
_entity_poly.pdbx_seq_one_letter_code
_entity_poly.pdbx_strand_id
1 'polypeptide(L)'
;MKTNLPAFFRTIFLAIELNSGAEKCARKLLKMNASLGQETEICQIIIDNCAQRRRYEPFLGLLGQRLCLLKSEYVECFEKAFHDCADIDGTLR
;
A
#
# COMPACT_ATOMS: atom_id res chain seq x y z
N MET A 1 0.91 -20.69 -9.37
CA MET A 1 1.49 -19.35 -9.64
C MET A 1 0.79 -18.34 -8.72
N LYS A 2 1.33 -17.65 -7.71
CA LYS A 2 2.56 -17.68 -6.90
C LYS A 2 2.12 -18.01 -5.45
N THR A 3 2.41 -19.20 -4.97
CA THR A 3 2.03 -19.72 -3.63
C THR A 3 3.00 -19.26 -2.54
N ASN A 4 3.15 -17.95 -2.43
CA ASN A 4 3.74 -17.29 -1.27
C ASN A 4 3.34 -15.82 -1.40
N LEU A 5 2.11 -15.48 -0.99
CA LEU A 5 1.83 -14.11 -0.56
C LEU A 5 2.64 -13.97 0.73
N PRO A 6 3.81 -13.31 0.71
CA PRO A 6 4.61 -13.16 1.92
C PRO A 6 3.73 -12.63 3.04
N ALA A 7 3.98 -13.11 4.26
CA ALA A 7 3.10 -12.91 5.42
C ALA A 7 2.71 -11.44 5.66
N PHE A 8 3.52 -10.50 5.15
CA PHE A 8 3.23 -9.07 5.14
C PHE A 8 2.03 -8.70 4.25
N PHE A 9 1.88 -9.22 3.02
CA PHE A 9 0.72 -8.94 2.18
C PHE A 9 -0.56 -9.45 2.79
N ARG A 10 -0.54 -10.67 3.34
CA ARG A 10 -1.67 -11.21 4.10
C ARG A 10 -2.08 -10.28 5.24
N THR A 11 -1.11 -9.69 5.93
CA THR A 11 -1.36 -8.74 7.02
C THR A 11 -2.01 -7.45 6.53
N ILE A 12 -1.59 -6.91 5.39
CA ILE A 12 -2.19 -5.70 4.78
C ILE A 12 -3.64 -5.99 4.38
N PHE A 13 -3.87 -7.07 3.62
CA PHE A 13 -5.19 -7.47 3.17
C PHE A 13 -6.14 -7.71 4.34
N LEU A 14 -5.71 -8.49 5.35
CA LEU A 14 -6.49 -8.72 6.57
C LEU A 14 -6.78 -7.42 7.30
N ALA A 15 -5.84 -6.47 7.36
CA ALA A 15 -6.07 -5.23 8.06
C ALA A 15 -7.07 -4.31 7.36
N ILE A 16 -7.07 -4.32 6.02
CA ILE A 16 -8.05 -3.62 5.18
C ILE A 16 -9.42 -4.29 5.34
N GLU A 17 -9.52 -5.62 5.20
CA GLU A 17 -10.78 -6.36 5.32
C GLU A 17 -11.39 -6.26 6.72
N LEU A 18 -10.56 -6.29 7.77
CA LEU A 18 -10.99 -6.20 9.17
C LEU A 18 -11.11 -4.76 9.67
N ASN A 19 -10.78 -3.75 8.85
CA ASN A 19 -10.70 -2.34 9.25
C ASN A 19 -9.98 -2.11 10.59
N SER A 20 -8.92 -2.89 10.82
CA SER A 20 -8.27 -3.00 12.14
C SER A 20 -7.27 -1.87 12.41
N GLY A 21 -7.69 -0.61 12.28
CA GLY A 21 -6.94 0.59 12.65
C GLY A 21 -5.62 0.80 11.89
N ALA A 22 -5.60 1.78 10.98
CA ALA A 22 -4.46 2.10 10.11
C ALA A 22 -3.14 2.31 10.88
N GLU A 23 -3.19 2.87 12.09
CA GLU A 23 -2.00 3.12 12.92
C GLU A 23 -1.31 1.85 13.42
N LYS A 24 -2.07 0.85 13.89
CA LYS A 24 -1.50 -0.43 14.32
C LYS A 24 -0.89 -1.17 13.13
N CYS A 25 -1.56 -1.09 11.99
CA CYS A 25 -1.11 -1.73 10.77
C CYS A 25 0.18 -1.11 10.24
N ALA A 26 0.26 0.22 10.12
CA ALA A 26 1.46 0.94 9.67
C ALA A 26 2.70 0.62 10.53
N ARG A 27 2.55 0.62 11.86
CA ARG A 27 3.66 0.27 12.78
C ARG A 27 4.10 -1.19 12.63
N LYS A 28 3.15 -2.10 12.43
CA LYS A 28 3.45 -3.52 12.24
C LYS A 28 4.13 -3.76 10.90
N LEU A 29 3.70 -3.05 9.85
CA LEU A 29 4.33 -3.06 8.55
C LEU A 29 5.78 -2.62 8.62
N LEU A 30 6.06 -1.47 9.23
CA LEU A 30 7.43 -0.98 9.38
C LEU A 30 8.33 -1.92 10.19
N LYS A 31 7.78 -2.61 11.19
CA LYS A 31 8.53 -3.62 11.95
C LYS A 31 8.83 -4.90 11.15
N MET A 32 7.94 -5.28 10.23
CA MET A 32 8.15 -6.44 9.36
C MET A 32 9.01 -6.10 8.14
N ASN A 33 8.98 -4.85 7.70
CA ASN A 33 9.67 -4.37 6.52
C ASN A 33 11.10 -3.93 6.88
N ALA A 34 12.01 -4.91 6.99
CA ALA A 34 13.42 -4.68 7.34
C ALA A 34 14.36 -4.63 6.12
N SER A 35 13.84 -4.80 4.89
CA SER A 35 14.64 -4.90 3.67
C SER A 35 14.38 -3.74 2.71
N LEU A 36 15.45 -3.07 2.27
CA LEU A 36 15.42 -2.03 1.23
C LEU A 36 14.78 -2.58 -0.05
N GLY A 37 13.80 -1.85 -0.60
CA GLY A 37 13.14 -2.17 -1.87
C GLY A 37 11.73 -2.75 -1.77
N GLN A 38 11.31 -3.23 -0.59
CA GLN A 38 9.93 -3.69 -0.39
C GLN A 38 8.93 -2.54 -0.20
N GLU A 39 9.41 -1.33 0.13
CA GLU A 39 8.60 -0.13 0.35
C GLU A 39 7.82 0.27 -0.91
N THR A 40 8.48 0.23 -2.07
CA THR A 40 7.85 0.48 -3.37
C THR A 40 6.77 -0.56 -3.68
N GLU A 41 7.06 -1.84 -3.46
CA GLU A 41 6.11 -2.95 -3.66
C GLU A 41 4.86 -2.80 -2.78
N ILE A 42 5.04 -2.32 -1.54
CA ILE A 42 3.92 -2.02 -0.63
C ILE A 42 3.05 -0.89 -1.17
N CYS A 43 3.67 0.22 -1.60
CA CYS A 43 2.94 1.36 -2.16
C CYS A 43 2.15 0.93 -3.40
N GLN A 44 2.79 0.20 -4.30
CA GLN A 44 2.17 -0.33 -5.51
C GLN A 44 0.93 -1.15 -5.17
N ILE A 45 1.03 -2.08 -4.23
CA ILE A 45 -0.07 -3.00 -3.90
C ILE A 45 -1.23 -2.33 -3.17
N ILE A 46 -0.96 -1.28 -2.39
CA ILE A 46 -2.00 -0.44 -1.79
C ILE A 46 -2.77 0.30 -2.89
N ILE A 47 -2.05 0.89 -3.85
CA ILE A 47 -2.64 1.60 -4.99
C ILE A 47 -3.42 0.65 -5.90
N ASP A 48 -2.86 -0.50 -6.26
CA ASP A 48 -3.54 -1.55 -7.05
C ASP A 48 -4.82 -2.02 -6.36
N ASN A 49 -4.78 -2.25 -5.05
CA ASN A 49 -5.99 -2.58 -4.28
C ASN A 49 -7.03 -1.46 -4.31
N CYS A 50 -6.58 -0.20 -4.27
CA CYS A 50 -7.46 0.95 -4.35
C CYS A 50 -8.10 1.06 -5.74
N ALA A 51 -7.33 0.81 -6.81
CA ALA A 51 -7.78 0.83 -8.19
C ALA A 51 -8.78 -0.31 -8.50
N GLN A 52 -8.55 -1.51 -7.94
CA GLN A 52 -9.45 -2.65 -8.09
C GLN A 52 -10.77 -2.50 -7.31
N ARG A 53 -10.79 -1.68 -6.25
CA ARG A 53 -11.99 -1.47 -5.43
C ARG A 53 -12.90 -0.42 -6.08
N ARG A 54 -14.17 -0.77 -6.26
CA ARG A 54 -15.21 0.15 -6.80
C ARG A 54 -15.56 1.34 -5.90
N ARG A 55 -15.12 1.35 -4.64
CA ARG A 55 -15.38 2.42 -3.67
C ARG A 55 -14.08 2.80 -2.99
N TYR A 56 -13.82 4.10 -2.92
CA TYR A 56 -12.72 4.65 -2.15
C TYR A 56 -12.94 4.36 -0.66
N GLU A 57 -11.96 3.72 -0.04
CA GLU A 57 -11.99 3.41 1.39
C GLU A 57 -11.07 4.38 2.14
N PRO A 58 -11.60 5.21 3.05
CA PRO A 58 -10.81 6.23 3.75
C PRO A 58 -9.68 5.63 4.60
N PHE A 59 -9.80 4.35 4.95
CA PHE A 59 -8.75 3.58 5.61
C PHE A 59 -7.43 3.56 4.82
N LEU A 60 -7.48 3.43 3.48
CA LEU A 60 -6.29 3.37 2.63
C LEU A 60 -5.55 4.72 2.61
N GLY A 61 -6.29 5.82 2.56
CA GLY A 61 -5.72 7.17 2.67
C GLY A 61 -5.07 7.42 4.03
N LEU A 62 -5.72 7.00 5.12
CA LEU A 62 -5.14 7.08 6.46
C LEU A 62 -3.89 6.20 6.61
N LEU A 63 -3.88 5.01 6.03
CA LEU A 63 -2.74 4.11 6.05
C LEU A 63 -1.55 4.71 5.29
N GLY A 64 -1.77 5.22 4.07
CA GLY A 64 -0.74 5.89 3.28
C GLY A 64 -0.16 7.09 4.00
N GLN A 65 -1.02 7.96 4.56
CA GLN A 65 -0.58 9.12 5.35
C GLN A 65 0.30 8.71 6.54
N ARG A 66 -0.09 7.65 7.28
CA ARG A 66 0.70 7.16 8.42
C ARG A 66 2.05 6.59 8.00
N LEU A 67 2.12 5.89 6.88
CA LEU A 67 3.38 5.37 6.34
C LEU A 67 4.33 6.52 5.95
N CYS A 68 3.82 7.51 5.22
CA CYS A 68 4.57 8.70 4.82
C CYS A 68 5.08 9.52 6.02
N LEU A 69 4.29 9.62 7.09
CA LEU A 69 4.69 10.32 8.32
C LEU A 69 5.77 9.57 9.11
N LEU A 70 5.86 8.24 8.97
CA LEU A 70 6.80 7.41 9.70
C LEU A 70 8.14 7.26 8.96
N LYS A 71 8.14 7.23 7.63
CA LYS A 71 9.34 7.20 6.78
C LYS A 71 9.11 8.04 5.52
N SER A 72 10.00 8.99 5.26
CA SER A 72 9.94 9.85 4.08
C SER A 72 10.14 9.09 2.77
N GLU A 73 10.84 7.96 2.79
CA GLU A 73 11.05 7.07 1.62
C GLU A 73 9.71 6.59 1.03
N TYR A 74 8.67 6.42 1.87
CA TYR A 74 7.34 6.04 1.38
C TYR A 74 6.69 7.14 0.53
N VAL A 75 7.04 8.42 0.74
CA VAL A 75 6.50 9.53 -0.06
C VAL A 75 6.91 9.35 -1.52
N GLU A 76 8.20 9.18 -1.78
CA GLU A 76 8.72 8.97 -3.13
C GLU A 76 8.19 7.66 -3.76
N CYS A 77 8.00 6.62 -2.95
CA CYS A 77 7.42 5.36 -3.41
C CYS A 77 5.94 5.51 -3.80
N PHE A 78 5.15 6.24 -3.01
CA PHE A 78 3.75 6.52 -3.33
C PHE A 78 3.61 7.41 -4.57
N GLU A 79 4.48 8.43 -4.72
CA GLU A 79 4.49 9.27 -5.92
C GLU A 79 4.77 8.45 -7.19
N LYS A 80 5.78 7.55 -7.14
CA LYS A 80 6.09 6.64 -8.26
C LYS A 80 4.94 5.68 -8.55
N ALA A 81 4.37 5.06 -7.52
CA ALA A 81 3.24 4.13 -7.69
C ALA A 81 1.99 4.81 -8.27
N PHE A 82 1.74 6.07 -7.90
CA PHE A 82 0.66 6.87 -8.48
C PHE A 82 0.92 7.18 -9.95
N HIS A 83 2.15 7.54 -10.31
CA HIS A 83 2.53 7.82 -11.69
C HIS A 83 2.36 6.58 -12.58
N ASP A 84 2.80 5.42 -12.08
CA ASP A 84 2.68 4.13 -12.78
C ASP A 84 1.20 3.71 -12.95
N CYS A 85 0.38 3.86 -11.90
CA CYS A 85 -1.06 3.60 -12.00
C CYS A 85 -1.78 4.55 -12.96
N ALA A 86 -1.36 5.82 -13.03
CA ALA A 86 -1.95 6.81 -13.93
C ALA A 86 -1.55 6.58 -15.41
N ASP A 87 -0.38 6.01 -15.67
CA ASP A 87 0.07 5.66 -17.02
C ASP A 87 -0.71 4.46 -17.59
N ILE A 88 -1.08 3.50 -16.73
CA ILE A 88 -1.88 2.32 -17.11
C ILE A 88 -3.33 2.69 -17.47
N ASP A 89 -3.89 3.75 -16.89
CA ASP A 89 -5.20 4.30 -17.26
C ASP A 89 -5.12 5.23 -18.49
N GLY A 90 -4.23 4.94 -19.44
CA GLY A 90 -4.15 5.56 -20.77
C GLY A 90 -5.35 5.31 -21.69
N THR A 91 -6.56 5.08 -21.14
CA THR A 91 -7.84 5.03 -21.90
C THR A 91 -8.62 6.35 -21.80
N LEU A 92 -7.92 7.45 -21.50
CA LEU A 92 -8.39 8.82 -21.78
C LEU A 92 -7.42 9.53 -22.72
N ARG A 93 -7.27 8.97 -23.92
CA ARG A 93 -6.84 9.69 -25.11
C ARG A 93 -7.72 9.31 -26.29
#